data_AF-A0A429BSI5-F1
#
_entry.id   AF-A0A429BSI5-F1
#
_cell.length_a   1.000
_cell.length_b   1.000
_cell.length_c   1.000
_cell.angle_alpha   90.00
_cell.angle_beta   90.00
_cell.angle_gamma   90.00
#
_symmetry.space_group_name_H-M   'P 1'
#
loop_
_entity.id
_entity.type
_entity.pdbx_description
1 polymer ?
#
loop_
_entity_poly.entity_id
_entity_poly.type
_entity_poly.pdbx_seq_one_letter_code
_entity_poly.pdbx_strand_id
1 'polypeptide(L)'
;MRSHPPTPGTTGRRARRALCAAAAAVLVAATSTTPAHAADNGRHNEDWVYRSDSLCVLVYAEMLDLSNGNAGSYQTSAANVFGPNDGIPCGRGWAVPAGHLAIRQVVLVYNLNTQVWGTCLGLDSDWHYTPNTTSHADWYMWSGEGSNPAPCGTAWYATLAFGYVWDGGWNGGSLPSGNVWLTAKYGLQAKTPSSQPPRPSWITGTGAVDPSRLPDRLPLIGADGEPTRTGSGAVATVDTATMFGPPSQPPPK
;
A
#
# COMPACT_ATOMS: atom_id res chain seq x y z
N MET A 1 3.35 -71.84 3.85
CA MET A 1 2.12 -72.56 3.50
C MET A 1 1.33 -72.85 4.77
N ARG A 2 0.21 -72.17 4.97
CA ARG A 2 -0.99 -72.63 5.70
C ARG A 2 -2.05 -71.54 5.52
N SER A 3 -2.93 -71.80 4.57
CA SER A 3 -4.13 -71.06 4.22
C SER A 3 -5.28 -71.53 5.11
N HIS A 4 -5.97 -70.59 5.76
CA HIS A 4 -7.32 -70.83 6.27
C HIS A 4 -8.27 -69.68 5.88
N PRO A 5 -9.56 -70.00 5.64
CA PRO A 5 -10.49 -69.18 4.87
C PRO A 5 -11.33 -68.22 5.75
N PRO A 6 -12.06 -67.27 5.14
CA PRO A 6 -12.86 -66.29 5.86
C PRO A 6 -14.27 -66.82 6.18
N THR A 7 -14.83 -66.39 7.32
CA THR A 7 -16.25 -66.59 7.65
C THR A 7 -16.99 -65.25 7.57
N PRO A 8 -18.09 -65.15 6.81
CA PRO A 8 -18.89 -63.93 6.69
C PRO A 8 -20.02 -63.90 7.74
N GLY A 9 -20.11 -62.80 8.49
CA GLY A 9 -21.18 -62.53 9.43
C GLY A 9 -22.05 -61.36 8.96
N THR A 10 -23.29 -61.67 8.61
CA THR A 10 -24.34 -60.78 8.12
C THR A 10 -25.01 -59.95 9.23
N THR A 11 -25.45 -58.75 8.81
CA THR A 11 -26.68 -58.02 9.20
C THR A 11 -26.85 -57.53 10.63
N GLY A 12 -26.84 -56.20 10.75
CA GLY A 12 -27.39 -55.48 11.90
C GLY A 12 -27.75 -54.03 11.55
N ARG A 13 -28.77 -53.83 10.72
CA ARG A 13 -29.49 -52.54 10.67
C ARG A 13 -30.15 -52.33 12.04
N ARG A 14 -29.85 -51.24 12.74
CA ARG A 14 -30.80 -50.63 13.67
C ARG A 14 -30.49 -49.16 13.97
N ALA A 15 -31.55 -48.38 13.81
CA ALA A 15 -31.90 -47.17 14.54
C ALA A 15 -31.03 -45.92 14.38
N ARG A 16 -31.56 -45.04 13.52
CA ARG A 16 -31.52 -43.58 13.64
C ARG A 16 -31.54 -43.12 15.11
N ARG A 17 -30.56 -42.32 15.49
CA ARG A 17 -30.75 -41.22 16.44
C ARG A 17 -30.16 -39.96 15.81
N ALA A 18 -31.07 -39.09 15.39
CA ALA A 18 -30.76 -37.71 15.08
C ALA A 18 -30.20 -37.05 16.35
N LEU A 19 -29.01 -36.48 16.25
CA LEU A 19 -28.53 -35.45 17.15
C LEU A 19 -28.25 -34.23 16.28
N CYS A 20 -29.23 -33.32 16.30
CA CYS A 20 -29.09 -31.97 15.82
C CYS A 20 -27.94 -31.29 16.58
N ALA A 21 -26.73 -31.31 16.01
CA ALA A 21 -25.69 -30.38 16.42
C ALA A 21 -25.88 -29.10 15.60
N ALA A 22 -26.83 -28.27 16.04
CA ALA A 22 -26.86 -26.86 15.66
C ALA A 22 -25.70 -26.16 16.37
N ALA A 23 -24.49 -26.33 15.86
CA ALA A 23 -23.38 -25.47 16.23
C ALA A 23 -23.62 -24.13 15.52
N ALA A 24 -24.16 -23.18 16.28
CA ALA A 24 -24.20 -21.79 15.88
C ALA A 24 -22.78 -21.34 15.55
N ALA A 25 -22.47 -21.22 14.26
CA ALA A 25 -21.34 -20.45 13.81
C ALA A 25 -21.62 -19.00 14.21
N VAL A 26 -21.12 -18.61 15.38
CA VAL A 26 -20.93 -17.20 15.70
C VAL A 26 -19.94 -16.72 14.66
N LEU A 27 -20.46 -16.14 13.57
CA LEU A 27 -19.69 -15.21 12.75
C LEU A 27 -19.25 -14.14 13.73
N VAL A 28 -18.03 -14.28 14.25
CA VAL A 28 -17.24 -13.12 14.63
C VAL A 28 -17.00 -12.43 13.30
N ALA A 29 -17.94 -11.58 12.92
CA ALA A 29 -17.65 -10.45 12.07
C ALA A 29 -16.55 -9.72 12.83
N ALA A 30 -15.30 -10.04 12.50
CA ALA A 30 -14.19 -9.16 12.74
C ALA A 30 -14.58 -7.90 12.00
N THR A 31 -15.26 -7.01 12.71
CA THR A 31 -15.26 -5.59 12.43
C THR A 31 -13.80 -5.21 12.52
N SER A 32 -13.07 -5.39 11.41
CA SER A 32 -11.92 -4.57 11.12
C SER A 32 -12.51 -3.17 11.15
N THR A 33 -12.44 -2.53 12.31
CA THR A 33 -12.62 -1.11 12.45
C THR A 33 -11.46 -0.54 11.65
N THR A 34 -11.63 -0.43 10.33
CA THR A 34 -10.97 0.63 9.60
C THR A 34 -11.39 1.88 10.35
N PRO A 35 -10.49 2.56 11.07
CA PRO A 35 -10.87 3.74 11.80
C PRO A 35 -11.63 4.64 10.83
N ALA A 36 -12.89 4.92 11.17
CA ALA A 36 -13.71 5.87 10.46
C ALA A 36 -13.11 7.25 10.77
N HIS A 37 -11.99 7.54 10.11
CA HIS A 37 -11.34 8.83 10.19
C HIS A 37 -12.29 9.83 9.54
N ALA A 38 -12.69 10.81 10.34
CA ALA A 38 -13.49 11.95 9.94
C ALA A 38 -12.92 12.59 8.66
N ALA A 39 -13.74 13.41 8.01
CA ALA A 39 -13.37 14.20 6.84
C ALA A 39 -12.34 15.30 7.19
N ASP A 40 -11.25 14.95 7.87
CA ASP A 40 -10.06 15.76 7.95
C ASP A 40 -9.43 15.83 6.57
N ASN A 41 -8.99 17.03 6.21
CA ASN A 41 -8.40 17.48 4.95
C ASN A 41 -7.07 16.76 4.58
N GLY A 42 -6.88 15.54 5.07
CA GLY A 42 -5.72 14.70 4.83
C GLY A 42 -5.87 13.30 5.39
N ARG A 43 -5.07 12.39 4.84
CA ARG A 43 -4.84 11.04 5.32
C ARG A 43 -3.35 10.86 5.44
N HIS A 44 -2.87 10.65 6.65
CA HIS A 44 -1.48 10.35 6.92
C HIS A 44 -1.39 9.06 7.73
N ASN A 45 -0.35 8.28 7.46
CA ASN A 45 0.06 7.18 8.29
C ASN A 45 1.57 7.26 8.50
N GLU A 46 1.99 6.87 9.69
CA GLU A 46 3.39 6.72 10.04
C GLU A 46 3.55 5.41 10.79
N ASP A 47 4.43 4.54 10.29
CA ASP A 47 4.71 3.27 10.96
C ASP A 47 6.07 2.72 10.52
N TRP A 48 6.52 1.74 11.29
CA TRP A 48 7.76 1.05 11.07
C TRP A 48 7.57 -0.06 10.04
N VAL A 49 8.23 0.09 8.90
CA VAL A 49 8.18 -0.90 7.81
C VAL A 49 9.27 -1.96 7.95
N TYR A 50 10.25 -1.73 8.81
CA TYR A 50 11.29 -2.68 9.16
C TYR A 50 11.79 -2.43 10.59
N ARG A 51 11.98 -3.48 11.37
CA ARG A 51 12.59 -3.44 12.71
C ARG A 51 13.46 -4.66 12.95
N SER A 52 14.64 -4.40 13.48
CA SER A 52 15.57 -5.39 14.05
C SER A 52 16.23 -4.78 15.29
N ASP A 53 17.09 -5.54 15.97
CA ASP A 53 17.77 -5.07 17.18
C ASP A 53 18.72 -3.88 16.91
N SER A 54 19.30 -3.83 15.71
CA SER A 54 20.22 -2.79 15.28
C SER A 54 19.54 -1.75 14.41
N LEU A 55 18.69 -2.16 13.47
CA LEU A 55 18.26 -1.32 12.34
C LEU A 55 16.73 -1.23 12.25
N CYS A 56 16.21 -0.02 12.14
CA CYS A 56 14.78 0.24 11.98
C CYS A 56 14.52 1.31 10.92
N VAL A 57 13.44 1.13 10.17
CA VAL A 57 12.98 2.08 9.15
C VAL A 57 11.56 2.51 9.48
N LEU A 58 11.42 3.80 9.77
CA LEU A 58 10.15 4.48 9.96
C LEU A 58 9.77 5.14 8.63
N VAL A 59 8.54 4.93 8.17
CA VAL A 59 8.03 5.55 6.95
C VAL A 59 6.83 6.39 7.29
N TYR A 60 6.74 7.53 6.64
CA TYR A 60 5.59 8.41 6.65
C TYR A 60 4.98 8.44 5.25
N ALA A 61 3.65 8.35 5.17
CA ALA A 61 2.90 8.48 3.94
C ALA A 61 1.73 9.43 4.18
N GLU A 62 1.63 10.49 3.39
CA GLU A 62 0.53 11.45 3.46
C GLU A 62 -0.08 11.73 2.09
N MET A 63 -1.39 11.97 2.13
CA MET A 63 -2.22 12.47 1.06
C MET A 63 -3.12 13.57 1.65
N LEU A 64 -2.92 14.83 1.26
CA LEU A 64 -3.78 15.94 1.70
C LEU A 64 -4.85 16.27 0.66
N ASP A 65 -6.07 16.57 1.12
CA ASP A 65 -7.06 17.32 0.36
C ASP A 65 -6.93 18.79 0.76
N LEU A 66 -6.27 19.61 -0.06
CA LEU A 66 -6.19 21.03 0.21
C LEU A 66 -7.55 21.64 -0.16
N SER A 67 -8.45 21.65 0.83
CA SER A 67 -9.87 22.06 0.81
C SER A 67 -10.20 23.44 0.22
N ASN A 68 -9.20 24.14 -0.30
CA ASN A 68 -9.28 25.48 -0.90
C ASN A 68 -9.09 25.47 -2.43
N GLY A 69 -8.91 24.32 -3.09
CA GLY A 69 -8.90 24.31 -4.56
C GLY A 69 -8.20 23.15 -5.25
N ASN A 70 -8.56 21.91 -4.94
CA ASN A 70 -8.28 20.71 -5.77
C ASN A 70 -6.81 20.29 -5.92
N ALA A 71 -5.95 20.75 -5.01
CA ALA A 71 -4.55 20.36 -4.96
C ALA A 71 -4.35 19.25 -3.92
N GLY A 72 -3.70 18.16 -4.32
CA GLY A 72 -3.19 17.14 -3.40
C GLY A 72 -1.74 17.45 -3.01
N SER A 73 -1.44 17.34 -1.71
CA SER A 73 -0.05 17.17 -1.26
C SER A 73 0.22 15.69 -1.06
N TYR A 74 1.32 15.22 -1.60
CA TYR A 74 1.76 13.84 -1.56
C TYR A 74 3.12 13.84 -0.87
N GLN A 75 3.12 13.71 0.46
CA GLN A 75 4.36 13.67 1.22
C GLN A 75 4.73 12.24 1.58
N THR A 76 6.01 11.94 1.51
CA THR A 76 6.55 10.66 1.93
C THR A 76 7.91 10.89 2.55
N SER A 77 8.15 10.31 3.72
CA SER A 77 9.49 10.33 4.34
C SER A 77 9.90 8.94 4.80
N ALA A 78 11.21 8.73 4.88
CA ALA A 78 11.82 7.56 5.46
C ALA A 78 12.87 8.05 6.47
N ALA A 79 12.85 7.50 7.67
CA ALA A 79 13.86 7.78 8.68
C ALA A 79 14.57 6.49 9.07
N ASN A 80 15.90 6.55 9.08
CA ASN A 80 16.73 5.50 9.64
C ASN A 80 16.89 5.73 11.14
N VAL A 81 16.51 4.72 11.92
CA VAL A 81 16.54 4.77 13.37
C VAL A 81 17.28 3.54 13.88
N PHE A 82 18.30 3.76 14.70
CA PHE A 82 19.15 2.70 15.25
C PHE A 82 18.96 2.65 16.77
N GLY A 83 19.00 1.46 17.37
CA GLY A 83 19.11 1.26 18.82
C GLY A 83 20.36 0.43 19.10
N PRO A 84 21.25 0.85 20.03
CA PRO A 84 21.23 0.16 21.32
C PRO A 84 21.71 1.01 22.50
N ASN A 85 21.95 2.32 22.34
CA ASN A 85 22.27 3.17 23.48
C ASN A 85 20.95 3.39 24.24
N ASP A 86 20.87 2.84 25.45
CA ASP A 86 19.75 2.96 26.41
C ASP A 86 18.67 1.84 26.38
N GLY A 87 18.88 0.76 25.61
CA GLY A 87 18.01 -0.42 25.67
C GLY A 87 16.61 -0.25 25.04
N ILE A 88 16.41 0.81 24.27
CA ILE A 88 15.18 1.06 23.50
C ILE A 88 15.48 0.85 22.01
N PRO A 89 15.10 -0.29 21.42
CA PRO A 89 15.19 -0.49 19.98
C PRO A 89 14.45 0.62 19.24
N CYS A 90 15.03 1.12 18.15
CA CYS A 90 14.43 2.16 17.31
C CYS A 90 14.10 3.48 18.06
N GLY A 91 14.90 3.87 19.05
CA GLY A 91 14.65 5.08 19.86
C GLY A 91 15.28 6.37 19.35
N ARG A 92 16.30 6.32 18.46
CA ARG A 92 17.05 7.50 18.01
C ARG A 92 17.42 7.44 16.54
N GLY A 93 17.17 8.52 15.81
CA GLY A 93 17.60 8.64 14.41
C GLY A 93 19.12 8.62 14.29
N TRP A 94 19.66 7.82 13.36
CA TRP A 94 21.09 7.73 13.11
C TRP A 94 21.40 8.04 11.65
N ALA A 95 22.41 8.87 11.45
CA ALA A 95 22.83 9.25 10.12
C ALA A 95 23.51 8.07 9.41
N VAL A 96 23.10 7.80 8.18
CA VAL A 96 23.73 6.84 7.29
C VAL A 96 24.45 7.58 6.17
N PRO A 97 25.47 6.99 5.52
CA PRO A 97 26.15 7.62 4.40
C PRO A 97 25.18 8.02 3.27
N ALA A 98 25.62 8.96 2.42
CA ALA A 98 24.89 9.29 1.20
C ALA A 98 24.59 8.02 0.39
N GLY A 99 23.38 7.93 -0.17
CA GLY A 99 22.95 6.78 -0.93
C GLY A 99 22.38 5.62 -0.11
N HIS A 100 22.61 5.57 1.21
CA HIS A 100 22.21 4.42 2.04
C HIS A 100 20.76 4.45 2.50
N LEU A 101 20.05 5.56 2.33
CA LEU A 101 18.62 5.64 2.61
C LEU A 101 17.92 5.97 1.29
N ALA A 102 16.95 5.13 0.94
CA ALA A 102 16.20 5.21 -0.30
C ALA A 102 14.71 5.33 0.01
N ILE A 103 14.04 6.21 -0.72
CA ILE A 103 12.62 6.48 -0.59
C ILE A 103 11.98 6.48 -1.97
N ARG A 104 10.74 5.98 -2.04
CA ARG A 104 9.93 6.04 -3.25
C ARG A 104 8.48 6.30 -2.89
N GLN A 105 7.77 6.96 -3.78
CA GLN A 105 6.34 7.20 -3.68
C GLN A 105 5.64 6.68 -4.93
N VAL A 106 4.56 5.93 -4.72
CA VAL A 106 3.65 5.50 -5.78
C VAL A 106 2.27 6.10 -5.50
N VAL A 107 1.64 6.67 -6.53
CA VAL A 107 0.31 7.26 -6.41
C VAL A 107 -0.73 6.34 -7.03
N LEU A 108 -1.56 5.74 -6.18
CA LEU A 108 -2.63 4.85 -6.60
C LEU A 108 -3.91 5.65 -6.87
N VAL A 109 -4.59 5.30 -7.96
CA VAL A 109 -5.87 5.91 -8.37
C VAL A 109 -6.91 4.82 -8.52
N TYR A 110 -8.05 4.97 -7.87
CA TYR A 110 -9.17 4.05 -8.03
C TYR A 110 -10.12 4.55 -9.11
N ASN A 111 -10.18 3.81 -10.22
CA ASN A 111 -11.13 4.11 -11.29
C ASN A 111 -12.53 3.59 -10.89
N LEU A 112 -13.49 4.50 -10.77
CA LEU A 112 -14.85 4.17 -10.35
C LEU A 112 -15.64 3.34 -11.36
N ASN A 113 -15.34 3.47 -12.65
CA ASN A 113 -16.07 2.82 -13.74
C ASN A 113 -15.69 1.34 -13.88
N THR A 114 -14.41 1.05 -13.75
CA THR A 114 -13.83 -0.30 -13.85
C THR A 114 -13.62 -0.96 -12.50
N GLN A 115 -13.77 -0.21 -11.41
CA GLN A 115 -13.61 -0.67 -10.03
C GLN A 115 -12.24 -1.31 -9.74
N VAL A 116 -11.18 -0.78 -10.37
CA VAL A 116 -9.80 -1.22 -10.15
C VAL A 116 -8.90 -0.08 -9.71
N TRP A 117 -7.89 -0.44 -8.93
CA TRP A 117 -6.75 0.43 -8.66
C TRP A 117 -5.77 0.40 -9.83
N GLY A 118 -5.32 1.58 -10.23
CA GLY A 118 -4.21 1.79 -11.15
C GLY A 118 -3.21 2.78 -10.57
N THR A 119 -2.27 3.21 -11.40
CA THR A 119 -1.35 4.31 -11.07
C THR A 119 -1.56 5.48 -12.03
N CYS A 120 -1.27 6.69 -11.57
CA CYS A 120 -1.36 7.86 -12.42
C CYS A 120 -0.14 8.03 -13.31
N LEU A 121 -0.36 8.21 -14.61
CA LEU A 121 0.74 8.42 -15.56
C LEU A 121 1.61 9.61 -15.16
N GLY A 122 2.90 9.36 -14.90
CA GLY A 122 3.89 10.40 -14.64
C GLY A 122 3.94 10.92 -13.21
N LEU A 123 3.21 10.32 -12.26
CA LEU A 123 3.31 10.67 -10.84
C LEU A 123 4.14 9.72 -10.00
N ASP A 124 4.49 8.55 -10.54
CA ASP A 124 5.34 7.64 -9.80
C ASP A 124 6.77 8.17 -9.81
N SER A 125 7.35 8.28 -8.62
CA SER A 125 8.76 8.65 -8.52
C SER A 125 9.65 7.43 -8.70
N ASP A 126 10.85 7.68 -9.24
CA ASP A 126 11.95 6.73 -9.14
C ASP A 126 12.45 6.66 -7.69
N TRP A 127 13.40 5.77 -7.43
CA TRP A 127 14.08 5.74 -6.14
C TRP A 127 14.87 7.04 -5.91
N HIS A 128 14.52 7.75 -4.84
CA HIS A 128 15.25 8.90 -4.35
C HIS A 128 16.20 8.47 -3.24
N TYR A 129 17.46 8.84 -3.37
CA TYR A 129 18.50 8.50 -2.41
C TYR A 129 18.97 9.74 -1.66
N THR A 130 19.36 9.58 -0.41
CA THR A 130 19.93 10.69 0.37
C THR A 130 21.22 11.21 -0.27
N PRO A 131 21.35 12.53 -0.51
CA PRO A 131 22.52 13.08 -1.20
C PRO A 131 23.73 13.26 -0.26
N ASN A 132 23.52 13.18 1.05
CA ASN A 132 24.51 13.41 2.08
C ASN A 132 24.30 12.45 3.26
N THR A 133 25.22 12.49 4.22
CA THR A 133 25.07 11.72 5.45
C THR A 133 23.91 12.31 6.28
N THR A 134 22.81 11.58 6.39
CA THR A 134 21.58 12.03 7.06
C THR A 134 20.83 10.85 7.67
N SER A 135 19.94 11.14 8.62
CA SER A 135 19.05 10.16 9.25
C SER A 135 17.66 10.10 8.62
N HIS A 136 17.34 11.04 7.71
CA HIS A 136 16.02 11.13 7.08
C HIS A 136 16.15 11.45 5.59
N ALA A 137 15.23 10.88 4.81
CA ALA A 137 14.97 11.20 3.43
C ALA A 137 13.53 11.66 3.33
N ASP A 138 13.30 12.79 2.69
CA ASP A 138 11.96 13.29 2.43
C ASP A 138 11.75 13.43 0.93
N TRP A 139 10.56 13.10 0.49
CA TRP A 139 10.09 13.33 -0.86
C TRP A 139 8.70 13.98 -0.81
N TYR A 140 8.58 15.06 -1.55
CA TYR A 140 7.35 15.84 -1.61
C TYR A 140 6.95 15.98 -3.06
N MET A 141 5.78 15.48 -3.39
CA MET A 141 5.10 15.82 -4.63
C MET A 141 3.94 16.74 -4.30
N TRP A 142 3.91 17.87 -4.99
CA TRP A 142 2.90 18.89 -4.80
C TRP A 142 2.10 19.05 -6.08
N SER A 143 0.80 18.73 -6.06
CA SER A 143 -0.08 19.05 -7.18
C SER A 143 -0.78 20.40 -6.93
N GLY A 144 0.00 21.48 -6.86
CA GLY A 144 -0.45 22.85 -7.17
C GLY A 144 -0.57 23.85 -6.02
N GLU A 145 0.18 24.96 -6.11
CA GLU A 145 -0.38 26.26 -5.77
C GLU A 145 -1.00 26.83 -7.06
N GLY A 146 -2.31 27.11 -7.02
CA GLY A 146 -2.97 28.05 -7.93
C GLY A 146 -3.55 27.54 -9.26
N SER A 147 -3.22 26.36 -9.79
CA SER A 147 -3.80 25.92 -11.09
C SER A 147 -3.55 24.47 -11.57
N ASN A 148 -3.09 23.52 -10.73
CA ASN A 148 -2.99 22.10 -11.15
C ASN A 148 -4.15 21.21 -10.66
N PRO A 149 -5.03 20.73 -11.55
CA PRO A 149 -6.11 19.81 -11.16
C PRO A 149 -5.56 18.46 -10.73
N ALA A 150 -6.41 17.63 -10.13
CA ALA A 150 -6.06 16.24 -9.84
C ALA A 150 -5.46 15.56 -11.09
N PRO A 151 -4.23 15.04 -11.00
CA PRO A 151 -3.40 14.69 -12.15
C PRO A 151 -3.98 13.57 -13.04
N CYS A 152 -4.81 12.71 -12.46
CA CYS A 152 -5.55 11.65 -13.16
C CYS A 152 -7.06 11.85 -13.08
N GLY A 153 -7.50 13.10 -13.12
CA GLY A 153 -8.91 13.43 -13.09
C GLY A 153 -9.56 13.19 -11.72
N THR A 154 -10.89 13.20 -11.71
CA THR A 154 -11.70 13.07 -10.48
C THR A 154 -11.76 11.61 -10.05
N ALA A 155 -11.15 11.26 -8.92
CA ALA A 155 -11.04 9.88 -8.45
C ALA A 155 -10.69 9.82 -6.95
N TRP A 156 -10.66 8.60 -6.40
CA TRP A 156 -9.99 8.35 -5.12
C TRP A 156 -8.51 8.13 -5.36
N TYR A 157 -7.69 8.82 -4.58
CA TYR A 157 -6.24 8.76 -4.61
C TYR A 157 -5.71 8.22 -3.30
N ALA A 158 -4.62 7.47 -3.36
CA ALA A 158 -3.86 7.02 -2.22
C ALA A 158 -2.36 7.16 -2.54
N THR A 159 -1.53 7.39 -1.53
CA THR A 159 -0.08 7.26 -1.67
C THR A 159 0.38 5.98 -1.02
N LEU A 160 1.35 5.33 -1.65
CA LEU A 160 2.09 4.23 -1.10
C LEU A 160 3.55 4.65 -1.01
N ALA A 161 3.99 4.89 0.20
CA ALA A 161 5.36 5.23 0.53
C ALA A 161 6.20 3.96 0.65
N PHE A 162 7.45 4.03 0.21
CA PHE A 162 8.45 3.00 0.43
C PHE A 162 9.67 3.63 1.08
N GLY A 163 10.23 2.95 2.08
CA GLY A 163 11.48 3.35 2.72
C GLY A 163 12.37 2.14 2.90
N TYR A 164 13.62 2.27 2.48
CA TYR A 164 14.64 1.24 2.62
C TYR A 164 15.97 1.84 3.06
N VAL A 165 16.70 1.11 3.89
CA VAL A 165 18.04 1.44 4.32
C VAL A 165 19.01 0.33 3.95
N TRP A 166 20.22 0.70 3.52
CA TRP A 166 21.28 -0.22 3.11
C TRP A 166 22.19 -0.58 4.29
N ASP A 167 22.20 -1.87 4.64
CA ASP A 167 23.11 -2.46 5.64
C ASP A 167 23.55 -3.86 5.17
N GLY A 168 24.38 -3.91 4.12
CA GLY A 168 24.73 -5.16 3.42
C GLY A 168 23.62 -5.73 2.53
N GLY A 169 22.44 -5.13 2.59
CA GLY A 169 21.26 -5.36 1.76
C GLY A 169 20.21 -4.28 2.02
N TRP A 170 19.20 -4.17 1.16
CA TRP A 170 18.08 -3.24 1.36
C TRP A 170 17.07 -3.81 2.36
N ASN A 171 16.90 -3.12 3.49
CA ASN A 171 15.96 -3.48 4.54
C ASN A 171 14.89 -2.39 4.66
N GLY A 172 13.62 -2.76 4.62
CA GLY A 172 12.54 -1.78 4.53
C GLY A 172 11.21 -2.39 4.11
N GLY A 173 10.31 -1.52 3.68
CA GLY A 173 8.98 -1.91 3.23
C GLY A 173 8.14 -0.72 2.82
N SER A 174 6.82 -0.89 2.86
CA SER A 174 5.86 0.06 2.33
C SER A 174 4.78 0.46 3.34
N LEU A 175 4.29 1.69 3.24
CA LEU A 175 3.21 2.22 4.07
C LEU A 175 2.21 3.04 3.22
N PRO A 176 0.90 2.75 3.27
CA PRO A 176 -0.10 3.52 2.53
C PRO A 176 -0.58 4.70 3.38
N SER A 177 -0.87 5.86 2.79
CA SER A 177 -1.38 7.03 3.52
C SER A 177 -2.85 6.94 3.92
N GLY A 178 -3.63 6.09 3.23
CA GLY A 178 -5.09 6.12 3.23
C GLY A 178 -5.61 6.56 1.85
N ASN A 179 -6.89 6.91 1.74
CA ASN A 179 -7.42 7.42 0.48
C ASN A 179 -8.24 8.71 0.65
N VAL A 180 -8.13 9.57 -0.34
CA VAL A 180 -8.73 10.90 -0.41
C VAL A 180 -9.41 11.06 -1.77
N TRP A 181 -10.57 11.68 -1.80
CA TRP A 181 -11.27 12.00 -3.04
C TRP A 181 -10.74 13.34 -3.59
N LEU A 182 -10.18 13.34 -4.79
CA LEU A 182 -9.75 14.56 -5.48
C LEU A 182 -10.59 14.84 -6.72
N THR A 183 -10.70 16.10 -7.12
CA THR A 183 -11.49 16.51 -8.30
C THR A 183 -10.65 17.19 -9.37
N ALA A 184 -11.02 16.97 -10.64
CA ALA A 184 -10.29 17.45 -11.82
C ALA A 184 -10.54 18.92 -12.20
N LYS A 185 -11.52 19.62 -11.59
CA LYS A 185 -11.97 20.94 -12.06
C LYS A 185 -12.13 21.95 -10.93
N TYR A 186 -11.52 23.13 -11.11
CA TYR A 186 -11.70 24.30 -10.24
C TYR A 186 -13.16 24.60 -9.96
N GLY A 187 -13.49 24.78 -8.68
CA GLY A 187 -14.78 25.33 -8.25
C GLY A 187 -16.00 24.41 -8.44
N LEU A 188 -15.84 23.20 -8.99
CA LEU A 188 -16.89 22.19 -9.02
C LEU A 188 -16.56 21.13 -7.98
N GLN A 189 -17.13 21.26 -6.78
CA GLN A 189 -17.13 20.19 -5.80
C GLN A 189 -17.97 19.03 -6.36
N ALA A 190 -17.31 18.12 -7.09
CA ALA A 190 -17.92 16.84 -7.40
C ALA A 190 -18.24 16.18 -6.06
N LYS A 191 -19.51 15.84 -5.84
CA LYS A 191 -19.95 15.19 -4.61
C LYS A 191 -19.11 13.92 -4.43
N THR A 192 -18.37 13.85 -3.32
CA THR A 192 -17.62 12.65 -2.94
C THR A 192 -18.57 11.45 -2.96
N PRO A 193 -18.22 10.35 -3.64
CA PRO A 193 -19.00 9.12 -3.62
C PRO A 193 -19.26 8.69 -2.17
N SER A 194 -20.45 8.14 -1.91
CA SER A 194 -20.83 7.74 -0.55
C SER A 194 -20.07 6.52 -0.01
N SER A 195 -19.35 5.80 -0.87
CA SER A 195 -18.53 4.64 -0.47
C SER A 195 -17.07 4.89 -0.82
N GLN A 196 -16.20 4.62 0.16
CA GLN A 196 -14.76 4.56 -0.06
C GLN A 196 -14.42 3.36 -0.95
N PRO A 197 -13.33 3.44 -1.73
CA PRO A 197 -12.87 2.32 -2.53
C PRO A 197 -12.44 1.16 -1.62
N PRO A 198 -12.61 -0.09 -2.07
CA PRO A 198 -12.06 -1.23 -1.35
C PRO A 198 -10.53 -1.12 -1.30
N ARG A 199 -9.93 -1.56 -0.20
CA ARG A 199 -8.48 -1.73 -0.13
C ARG A 199 -8.02 -2.73 -1.22
N PRO A 200 -6.93 -2.45 -1.95
CA PRO A 200 -6.39 -3.44 -2.90
C PRO A 200 -6.09 -4.78 -2.19
N SER A 201 -6.41 -5.90 -2.84
CA SER A 201 -6.25 -7.24 -2.26
C SER A 201 -4.78 -7.62 -1.97
N TRP A 202 -3.85 -6.91 -2.59
CA TRP A 202 -2.40 -7.03 -2.41
C TRP A 202 -1.84 -6.11 -1.34
N ILE A 203 -2.69 -5.36 -0.62
CA ILE A 203 -2.33 -4.66 0.61
C ILE A 203 -2.83 -5.48 1.80
N THR A 204 -1.95 -5.76 2.76
CA THR A 204 -2.26 -6.57 3.95
C THR A 204 -3.20 -5.83 4.90
N GLY A 205 -3.64 -6.52 5.97
CA GLY A 205 -4.36 -5.90 7.08
C GLY A 205 -3.58 -4.74 7.72
N THR A 206 -2.24 -4.86 7.76
CA THR A 206 -1.30 -3.88 8.32
C THR A 206 -0.91 -2.77 7.36
N GLY A 207 -1.38 -2.79 6.10
CA GLY A 207 -1.06 -1.77 5.10
C GLY A 207 0.18 -2.07 4.24
N ALA A 208 0.97 -3.08 4.56
CA ALA A 208 2.12 -3.46 3.74
C ALA A 208 1.68 -4.06 2.39
N VAL A 209 2.49 -3.89 1.33
CA VAL A 209 2.36 -4.64 0.09
C VAL A 209 2.66 -6.11 0.35
N ASP A 210 1.82 -6.99 -0.19
CA ASP A 210 2.02 -8.42 -0.25
C ASP A 210 2.46 -8.83 -1.66
N PRO A 211 3.76 -9.11 -1.89
CA PRO A 211 4.28 -9.47 -3.20
C PRO A 211 3.63 -10.72 -3.81
N SER A 212 3.08 -11.62 -2.99
CA SER A 212 2.45 -12.86 -3.47
C SER A 212 1.04 -12.64 -4.04
N ARG A 213 0.40 -11.52 -3.68
CA ARG A 213 -0.93 -11.13 -4.16
C ARG A 213 -0.89 -9.98 -5.15
N LEU A 214 0.27 -9.36 -5.31
CA LEU A 214 0.49 -8.23 -6.20
C LEU A 214 0.27 -8.68 -7.66
N PRO A 215 -0.60 -8.02 -8.43
CA PRO A 215 -0.75 -8.34 -9.85
C PRO A 215 0.53 -7.99 -10.58
N ASP A 216 0.91 -8.74 -11.62
CA ASP A 216 2.12 -8.44 -12.41
C ASP A 216 2.11 -7.03 -13.02
N ARG A 217 0.90 -6.51 -13.27
CA ARG A 217 0.69 -5.23 -13.96
C ARG A 217 -0.45 -4.44 -13.35
N LEU A 218 -0.27 -3.12 -13.23
CA LEU A 218 -1.33 -2.18 -12.91
C LEU A 218 -1.69 -1.32 -14.13
N PRO A 219 -2.96 -0.97 -14.32
CA PRO A 219 -3.36 -0.05 -15.38
C PRO A 219 -2.80 1.35 -15.12
N LEU A 220 -2.35 2.01 -16.19
CA LEU A 220 -2.04 3.44 -16.21
C LEU A 220 -3.35 4.22 -16.36
N ILE A 221 -3.66 5.07 -15.39
CA ILE A 221 -4.80 5.97 -15.43
C ILE A 221 -4.36 7.30 -16.05
N GLY A 222 -5.16 7.82 -16.98
CA GLY A 222 -4.93 9.09 -17.65
C GLY A 222 -5.55 10.28 -16.91
N ALA A 223 -5.33 11.48 -17.45
CA ALA A 223 -5.86 12.73 -16.90
C ALA A 223 -7.41 12.82 -16.89
N ASP A 224 -8.08 11.96 -17.66
CA ASP A 224 -9.53 11.83 -17.69
C ASP A 224 -10.09 10.88 -16.61
N GLY A 225 -9.21 10.22 -15.85
CA GLY A 225 -9.58 9.21 -14.86
C GLY A 225 -9.80 7.82 -15.45
N GLU A 226 -9.59 7.62 -16.75
CA GLU A 226 -9.76 6.34 -17.43
C GLU A 226 -8.44 5.61 -17.68
N PRO A 227 -8.46 4.27 -17.87
CA PRO A 227 -7.27 3.55 -18.28
C PRO A 227 -6.78 4.05 -19.63
N THR A 228 -5.52 4.48 -19.67
CA THR A 228 -4.85 4.89 -20.89
C THR A 228 -4.76 3.70 -21.84
N ARG A 229 -4.89 3.96 -23.15
CA ARG A 229 -4.76 2.92 -24.19
C ARG A 229 -3.53 3.19 -25.05
N THR A 230 -2.86 2.11 -25.43
CA THR A 230 -1.76 2.12 -26.40
C THR A 230 -2.28 2.33 -27.82
N GLY A 231 -1.38 2.53 -28.79
CA GLY A 231 -1.76 2.66 -30.21
C GLY A 231 -2.47 1.43 -30.81
N SER A 232 -2.38 0.27 -30.17
CA SER A 232 -3.14 -0.94 -30.55
C SER A 232 -4.51 -1.05 -29.90
N GLY A 233 -4.89 -0.09 -29.04
CA GLY A 233 -6.14 -0.09 -28.27
C GLY A 233 -6.10 -0.90 -26.97
N ALA A 234 -5.01 -1.61 -26.68
CA ALA A 234 -4.81 -2.31 -25.41
C ALA A 234 -4.60 -1.32 -24.25
N VAL A 235 -5.06 -1.67 -23.05
CA VAL A 235 -4.80 -0.88 -21.83
C VAL A 235 -3.31 -0.80 -21.57
N ALA A 236 -2.79 0.41 -21.40
CA ALA A 236 -1.43 0.67 -21.02
C ALA A 236 -1.25 0.32 -19.53
N THR A 237 -0.13 -0.31 -19.21
CA THR A 237 0.11 -0.87 -17.87
C THR A 237 1.55 -0.64 -17.44
N VAL A 238 1.79 -0.60 -16.14
CA VAL A 238 3.12 -0.62 -15.51
C VAL A 238 3.43 -1.99 -14.94
N ASP A 239 4.71 -2.37 -14.97
CA ASP A 239 5.22 -3.58 -14.32
C ASP A 239 5.33 -3.32 -12.80
N THR A 240 4.66 -4.15 -12.01
CA THR A 240 4.56 -3.94 -10.56
C THR A 240 5.80 -4.42 -9.81
N ALA A 241 6.54 -5.39 -10.35
CA ALA A 241 7.80 -5.83 -9.75
C ALA A 241 8.83 -4.70 -9.80
N THR A 242 8.84 -3.93 -10.90
CA THR A 242 9.68 -2.73 -11.04
C THR A 242 9.20 -1.59 -10.16
N MET A 243 7.88 -1.46 -9.97
CA MET A 243 7.26 -0.36 -9.22
C MET A 243 7.34 -0.51 -7.70
N PHE A 244 7.15 -1.72 -7.20
CA PHE A 244 7.03 -1.99 -5.76
C PHE A 244 8.19 -2.81 -5.18
N GLY A 245 9.12 -3.25 -6.03
CA GLY A 245 10.34 -3.91 -5.59
C GLY A 245 11.30 -2.94 -4.89
N PRO A 246 12.18 -3.46 -4.01
CA PRO A 246 13.23 -2.66 -3.37
C PRO A 246 14.19 -2.06 -4.41
N PRO A 247 15.04 -1.09 -4.02
CA PRO A 247 16.05 -0.57 -4.93
C PRO A 247 16.95 -1.70 -5.46
N SER A 248 17.20 -1.70 -6.77
CA SER A 248 17.89 -2.81 -7.45
C SER A 248 19.42 -2.73 -7.40
N GLN A 249 19.97 -1.55 -7.09
CA GLN A 249 21.40 -1.32 -7.00
C GLN A 249 21.82 -1.00 -5.56
N PRO A 250 23.04 -1.38 -5.15
CA PRO A 250 23.61 -0.84 -3.92
C PRO A 250 23.78 0.69 -4.05
N PRO A 251 23.94 1.41 -2.93
CA PRO A 251 24.29 2.82 -2.95
C PRO A 251 25.50 3.08 -3.87
N PRO A 252 25.50 4.16 -4.67
CA PRO A 252 26.69 4.57 -5.40
C PRO A 252 27.84 4.79 -4.40
N LYS A 253 29.03 4.28 -4.75
CA LYS A 253 30.25 4.40 -3.93
C LYS A 253 30.74 5.83 -3.83
#